data_AF-A0A7R8V036-F1
#
_entry.id   AF-A0A7R8V036-F1
#
_cell.length_a   1.000
_cell.length_b   1.000
_cell.length_c   1.000
_cell.angle_alpha   90.00
_cell.angle_beta   90.00
_cell.angle_gamma   90.00
#
_symmetry.space_group_name_H-M   'P 1'
#
loop_
_entity.id
_entity.type
_entity.pdbx_description
1 polymer ?
#
loop_
_entity_poly.entity_id
_entity_poly.type
_entity_poly.pdbx_seq_one_letter_code
_entity_poly.pdbx_strand_id
1 'polypeptide(L)'
;MIAKTIAIFLLAVSASAERDETCPGIKSRNNWGARTPTTVTYQTFPVPNVIIHHTVTPVCTTFRSCATQAKSIQRYHQTSKKWPDIAYNFLVGNDGNVYEGVGWHKVGTHMSGYNKNSIGIAFIGDFNDKLPSRAAMKAAKDLIQCGVQLGEISVDYDLYAARQLQSTESPGLTLYAEIQDWDNWKATPNK
;
A
#
# COMPACT_ATOMS: atom_id res chain seq x y z
N MET A 1 -23.25 -69.34 -3.41
CA MET A 1 -22.15 -68.35 -3.36
C MET A 1 -22.71 -67.01 -3.80
N ILE A 2 -22.92 -66.08 -2.86
CA ILE A 2 -23.47 -64.74 -3.15
C ILE A 2 -22.33 -63.75 -2.97
N ALA A 3 -21.86 -63.18 -4.08
CA ALA A 3 -20.83 -62.16 -4.07
C ALA A 3 -21.41 -60.85 -3.52
N LYS A 4 -20.87 -60.36 -2.40
CA LYS A 4 -21.19 -59.04 -1.85
C LYS A 4 -20.34 -58.00 -2.56
N THR A 5 -20.95 -57.22 -3.43
CA THR A 5 -20.30 -56.07 -4.08
C THR A 5 -20.07 -54.97 -3.04
N ILE A 6 -18.81 -54.67 -2.75
CA ILE A 6 -18.42 -53.53 -1.92
C ILE A 6 -18.42 -52.28 -2.80
N ALA A 7 -19.32 -51.35 -2.53
CA ALA A 7 -19.32 -50.03 -3.15
C ALA A 7 -18.36 -49.12 -2.40
N ILE A 8 -17.23 -48.76 -3.02
CA ILE A 8 -16.29 -47.77 -2.50
C ILE A 8 -16.82 -46.39 -2.93
N PHE A 9 -17.35 -45.64 -1.98
CA PHE A 9 -17.66 -44.22 -2.19
C PHE A 9 -16.36 -43.43 -2.14
N LEU A 10 -15.85 -43.03 -3.31
CA LEU A 10 -14.83 -41.98 -3.39
C LEU A 10 -15.48 -40.64 -3.01
N LEU A 11 -15.21 -40.17 -1.80
CA LEU A 11 -15.46 -38.77 -1.43
C LEU A 11 -14.43 -37.91 -2.16
N ALA A 12 -14.86 -37.22 -3.21
CA ALA A 12 -14.07 -36.17 -3.84
C ALA A 12 -13.95 -35.00 -2.86
N VAL A 13 -12.79 -34.87 -2.21
CA VAL A 13 -12.43 -33.68 -1.44
C VAL A 13 -12.03 -32.60 -2.45
N SER A 14 -12.96 -31.70 -2.76
CA SER A 14 -12.65 -30.50 -3.53
C SER A 14 -11.87 -29.52 -2.65
N ALA A 15 -10.56 -29.41 -2.90
CA ALA A 15 -9.73 -28.36 -2.33
C ALA A 15 -10.22 -27.00 -2.83
N SER A 16 -10.80 -26.20 -1.94
CA SER A 16 -11.11 -24.80 -2.21
C SER A 16 -9.83 -24.01 -2.01
N ALA A 17 -9.39 -23.26 -3.02
CA ALA A 17 -8.33 -22.28 -2.83
C ALA A 17 -8.86 -21.22 -1.87
N GLU A 18 -8.35 -21.19 -0.65
CA GLU A 18 -8.62 -20.11 0.30
C GLU A 18 -8.16 -18.81 -0.37
N ARG A 19 -9.09 -17.90 -0.66
CA ARG A 19 -8.68 -16.53 -0.97
C ARG A 19 -8.00 -16.04 0.30
N ASP A 20 -6.75 -15.64 0.18
CA ASP A 20 -6.01 -14.96 1.23
C ASP A 20 -6.82 -13.71 1.64
N GLU A 21 -7.62 -13.85 2.70
CA GLU A 21 -8.76 -12.99 3.01
C GLU A 21 -8.31 -11.57 3.43
N THR A 22 -7.01 -11.43 3.70
CA THR A 22 -6.31 -10.23 4.16
C THR A 22 -5.75 -9.38 3.04
N CYS A 23 -5.50 -9.92 1.83
CA CYS A 23 -4.94 -9.13 0.74
C CYS A 23 -5.99 -8.25 0.06
N PRO A 24 -5.89 -6.90 0.14
CA PRO A 24 -6.85 -6.04 -0.54
C PRO A 24 -6.68 -6.19 -2.06
N GLY A 25 -7.78 -6.01 -2.80
CA GLY A 25 -7.73 -6.03 -4.26
C GLY A 25 -6.96 -4.83 -4.82
N ILE A 26 -5.63 -4.95 -4.93
CA ILE A 26 -4.73 -3.91 -5.45
C ILE A 26 -5.10 -3.61 -6.91
N LYS A 27 -5.42 -2.35 -7.21
CA LYS A 27 -5.60 -1.86 -8.56
C LYS A 27 -4.24 -1.73 -9.20
N SER A 28 -3.94 -2.67 -10.09
CA SER A 28 -2.68 -2.70 -10.83
C SER A 28 -2.46 -1.39 -11.59
N ARG A 29 -1.20 -1.12 -11.92
CA ARG A 29 -0.81 -0.02 -12.81
C ARG A 29 -1.63 0.06 -14.09
N ASN A 30 -1.93 -1.08 -14.70
CA ASN A 30 -2.76 -1.15 -15.91
C ASN A 30 -4.22 -0.76 -15.64
N ASN A 31 -4.78 -1.14 -14.49
CA ASN A 31 -6.17 -0.81 -14.17
C ASN A 31 -6.41 0.71 -14.07
N TRP A 32 -5.51 1.45 -13.43
CA TRP A 32 -5.68 2.90 -13.27
C TRP A 32 -5.06 3.73 -14.40
N GLY A 33 -4.37 3.08 -15.35
CA GLY A 33 -3.81 3.72 -16.55
C GLY A 33 -2.48 4.43 -16.26
N ALA A 34 -1.59 3.77 -15.52
CA ALA A 34 -0.26 4.25 -15.23
C ALA A 34 0.59 4.42 -16.49
N ARG A 35 1.41 5.47 -16.52
CA ARG A 35 2.51 5.61 -17.46
C ARG A 35 3.63 4.64 -17.11
N THR A 36 4.47 4.31 -18.08
CA THR A 36 5.70 3.54 -17.86
C THR A 36 6.69 4.34 -16.99
N PRO A 37 7.38 3.71 -16.02
CA PRO A 37 8.50 4.35 -15.33
C PRO A 37 9.63 4.65 -16.31
N THR A 38 10.37 5.75 -16.11
CA THR A 38 11.54 6.06 -16.95
C THR A 38 12.77 5.24 -16.56
N THR A 39 12.86 4.84 -15.29
CA THR A 39 13.92 3.96 -14.77
C THR A 39 13.35 3.15 -13.61
N VAL A 40 13.85 1.92 -13.44
CA VAL A 40 13.46 1.03 -12.35
C VAL A 40 14.69 0.64 -11.55
N THR A 41 14.58 0.71 -10.23
CA THR A 41 15.55 0.16 -9.29
C THR A 41 14.81 -0.82 -8.39
N TYR A 42 15.35 -2.03 -8.28
CA TYR A 42 14.76 -3.08 -7.47
C TYR A 42 15.14 -2.94 -5.99
N GLN A 43 14.23 -3.35 -5.13
CA GLN A 43 14.35 -3.30 -3.68
C GLN A 43 14.60 -4.69 -3.11
N THR A 44 15.41 -4.76 -2.06
CA THR A 44 15.56 -5.96 -1.23
C THR A 44 14.39 -6.07 -0.26
N PHE A 45 13.82 -7.27 -0.12
CA PHE A 45 12.71 -7.58 0.77
C PHE A 45 13.07 -8.78 1.67
N PRO A 46 12.45 -8.94 2.85
CA PRO A 46 11.42 -8.08 3.43
C PRO A 46 11.95 -6.69 3.79
N VAL A 47 11.12 -5.65 3.62
CA VAL A 47 11.49 -4.30 4.03
C VAL A 47 11.25 -4.11 5.52
N PRO A 48 12.12 -3.38 6.24
CA PRO A 48 11.95 -3.16 7.68
C PRO A 48 11.02 -1.99 8.04
N ASN A 49 10.61 -1.14 7.09
CA ASN A 49 9.83 0.07 7.41
C ASN A 49 8.60 0.25 6.52
N VAL A 50 7.53 0.79 7.11
CA VAL A 50 6.38 1.32 6.38
C VAL A 50 6.25 2.81 6.71
N ILE A 51 6.10 3.66 5.68
CA ILE A 51 6.01 5.10 5.87
C ILE A 51 4.68 5.62 5.32
N ILE A 52 3.88 6.22 6.19
CA ILE A 52 2.59 6.81 5.84
C ILE A 52 2.76 8.25 5.37
N HIS A 53 2.11 8.54 4.24
CA HIS A 53 2.05 9.85 3.60
C HIS A 53 0.61 10.29 3.33
N HIS A 54 0.43 11.57 3.06
CA HIS A 54 -0.69 12.08 2.28
C HIS A 54 -0.19 12.70 0.98
N THR A 55 -1.08 12.89 0.00
CA THR A 55 -0.70 13.43 -1.32
C THR A 55 -0.82 14.94 -1.43
N VAL A 56 -1.50 15.61 -0.48
CA VAL A 56 -1.86 17.04 -0.54
C VAL A 56 -2.63 17.36 -1.83
N THR A 57 -3.56 16.47 -2.19
CA THR A 57 -4.45 16.62 -3.34
C THR A 57 -5.91 16.54 -2.89
N PRO A 58 -6.88 16.88 -3.75
CA PRO A 58 -8.28 16.58 -3.46
C PRO A 58 -8.49 15.08 -3.20
N VAL A 59 -9.34 14.78 -2.22
CA VAL A 59 -9.79 13.40 -1.94
C VAL A 59 -10.56 12.84 -3.14
N CYS A 60 -10.63 11.52 -3.23
CA CYS A 60 -11.35 10.81 -4.28
C CYS A 60 -12.17 9.68 -3.65
N THR A 61 -13.40 9.45 -4.11
CA THR A 61 -14.36 8.52 -3.46
C THR A 61 -14.93 7.47 -4.40
N THR A 62 -14.50 7.47 -5.66
CA THR A 62 -14.83 6.44 -6.65
C THR A 62 -13.58 6.00 -7.39
N PHE A 63 -13.57 4.77 -7.90
CA PHE A 63 -12.45 4.25 -8.67
C PHE A 63 -12.00 5.21 -9.78
N ARG A 64 -12.95 5.76 -10.55
CA ARG A 64 -12.66 6.71 -11.64
C ARG A 64 -11.98 7.98 -11.13
N SER A 65 -12.48 8.57 -10.04
CA SER A 65 -11.88 9.77 -9.46
C SER A 65 -10.48 9.48 -8.89
N CYS A 66 -10.30 8.34 -8.23
CA CYS A 66 -9.02 7.98 -7.61
C CYS A 66 -7.97 7.59 -8.65
N ALA A 67 -8.33 6.84 -9.70
CA ALA A 67 -7.45 6.60 -10.84
C ALA A 67 -7.06 7.91 -11.54
N THR A 68 -7.97 8.90 -11.59
CA THR A 68 -7.66 10.24 -12.14
C THR A 68 -6.64 10.98 -11.26
N GLN A 69 -6.81 10.95 -9.94
CA GLN A 69 -5.85 11.53 -9.00
C GLN A 69 -4.48 10.83 -9.09
N ALA A 70 -4.43 9.50 -9.09
CA ALA A 70 -3.19 8.73 -9.23
C ALA A 70 -2.43 9.10 -10.53
N LYS A 71 -3.12 9.20 -11.68
CA LYS A 71 -2.53 9.66 -12.94
C LYS A 71 -2.00 11.09 -12.87
N SER A 72 -2.74 11.98 -12.22
CA SER A 72 -2.34 13.39 -12.06
C SER A 72 -1.07 13.50 -11.22
N ILE A 73 -1.02 12.78 -10.10
CA ILE A 73 0.15 12.71 -9.21
C ILE A 73 1.35 12.12 -9.95
N GLN A 74 1.19 10.99 -10.65
CA GLN A 74 2.26 10.39 -11.45
C GLN A 74 2.79 11.36 -12.51
N ARG A 75 1.89 12.03 -13.23
CA ARG A 75 2.26 13.02 -14.24
C ARG A 75 3.08 14.16 -13.63
N TYR A 76 2.65 14.70 -12.49
CA TYR A 76 3.41 15.73 -11.77
C TYR A 76 4.80 15.25 -11.37
N HIS A 77 4.91 14.05 -10.79
CA HIS A 77 6.21 13.48 -10.39
C HIS A 77 7.15 13.27 -11.59
N GLN A 78 6.69 12.68 -12.68
CA GLN A 78 7.53 12.44 -13.85
C GLN A 78 7.84 13.72 -14.64
N THR A 79 6.85 14.58 -14.87
CA THR A 79 7.00 15.73 -15.77
C THR A 79 7.58 16.95 -15.05
N SER A 80 7.09 17.27 -13.85
CA SER A 80 7.49 18.46 -13.11
C SER A 80 8.67 18.18 -12.17
N LYS A 81 8.67 17.06 -11.44
CA LYS A 81 9.78 16.70 -10.53
C LYS A 81 10.92 15.92 -11.20
N LYS A 82 10.71 15.43 -12.43
CA LYS A 82 11.66 14.58 -13.17
C LYS A 82 12.02 13.29 -12.44
N TRP A 83 11.13 12.79 -11.59
CA TRP A 83 11.31 11.51 -10.91
C TRP A 83 11.02 10.34 -11.85
N PRO A 84 11.57 9.14 -11.58
CA PRO A 84 11.39 8.00 -12.47
C PRO A 84 9.93 7.56 -12.63
N ASP A 85 9.14 7.71 -11.57
CA ASP A 85 7.73 7.31 -11.52
C ASP A 85 6.98 8.12 -10.44
N ILE A 86 5.75 7.72 -10.14
CA ILE A 86 5.05 8.13 -8.92
C ILE A 86 5.88 7.77 -7.68
N ALA A 87 5.97 8.68 -6.71
CA ALA A 87 6.92 8.55 -5.60
C ALA A 87 6.66 7.38 -4.66
N TYR A 88 5.39 7.00 -4.50
CA TYR A 88 4.92 6.07 -3.48
C TYR A 88 4.85 4.64 -4.04
N ASN A 89 5.08 3.65 -3.18
CA ASN A 89 4.86 2.24 -3.50
C ASN A 89 3.37 1.96 -3.72
N PHE A 90 2.52 2.52 -2.86
CA PHE A 90 1.07 2.40 -2.96
C PHE A 90 0.37 3.72 -2.65
N LEU A 91 -0.82 3.89 -3.22
CA LEU A 91 -1.75 4.95 -2.87
C LEU A 91 -3.07 4.36 -2.39
N VAL A 92 -3.78 5.05 -1.51
CA VAL A 92 -5.08 4.60 -0.98
C VAL A 92 -6.12 5.70 -1.14
N GLY A 93 -7.21 5.40 -1.83
CA GLY A 93 -8.33 6.31 -2.05
C GLY A 93 -9.41 6.21 -0.97
N ASN A 94 -10.26 7.25 -0.83
CA ASN A 94 -11.44 7.18 0.03
C ASN A 94 -12.55 6.27 -0.54
N ASP A 95 -12.33 5.67 -1.71
CA ASP A 95 -13.13 4.56 -2.22
C ASP A 95 -12.73 3.20 -1.62
N GLY A 96 -11.72 3.17 -0.74
CA GLY A 96 -11.22 1.96 -0.09
C GLY A 96 -10.35 1.09 -0.98
N ASN A 97 -9.96 1.56 -2.17
CA ASN A 97 -9.06 0.82 -3.05
C ASN A 97 -7.59 1.19 -2.78
N VAL A 98 -6.73 0.18 -2.89
CA VAL A 98 -5.27 0.36 -3.00
C VAL A 98 -4.90 0.47 -4.48
N TYR A 99 -4.05 1.43 -4.83
CA TYR A 99 -3.53 1.67 -6.16
C TYR A 99 -2.04 1.37 -6.17
N GLU A 100 -1.61 0.47 -7.05
CA GLU A 100 -0.20 0.15 -7.24
C GLU A 100 0.55 1.37 -7.78
N GLY A 101 1.46 1.93 -6.99
CA GLY A 101 2.43 2.94 -7.42
C GLY A 101 3.63 2.26 -8.04
N VAL A 102 4.83 2.45 -7.49
CA VAL A 102 6.01 1.66 -7.94
C VAL A 102 5.87 0.16 -7.60
N GLY A 103 5.03 -0.18 -6.62
CA GLY A 103 4.73 -1.56 -6.20
C GLY A 103 5.67 -2.09 -5.13
N TRP A 104 5.61 -3.39 -4.86
CA TRP A 104 6.36 -4.07 -3.79
C TRP A 104 7.88 -4.09 -4.04
N HIS A 105 8.31 -4.53 -5.23
CA HIS A 105 9.72 -4.86 -5.48
C HIS A 105 10.57 -3.71 -6.00
N LYS A 106 10.06 -2.47 -5.98
CA LYS A 106 10.72 -1.32 -6.61
C LYS A 106 10.89 -0.18 -5.61
N VAL A 107 12.08 0.43 -5.66
CA VAL A 107 12.44 1.60 -4.85
C VAL A 107 11.63 2.81 -5.32
N GLY A 108 10.88 3.43 -4.39
CA GLY A 108 10.17 4.69 -4.61
C GLY A 108 11.06 5.93 -4.45
N THR A 109 10.44 7.10 -4.48
CA THR A 109 11.10 8.40 -4.20
C THR A 109 10.36 9.20 -3.13
N HIS A 110 9.63 8.53 -2.24
CA HIS A 110 8.75 9.15 -1.25
C HIS A 110 9.49 9.65 0.01
N MET A 111 10.65 9.08 0.36
CA MET A 111 11.42 9.49 1.54
C MET A 111 12.93 9.32 1.38
N SER A 112 13.66 10.44 1.24
CA SER A 112 15.14 10.41 1.16
C SER A 112 15.74 9.73 2.40
N GLY A 113 16.76 8.90 2.21
CA GLY A 113 17.35 8.06 3.26
C GLY A 113 16.60 6.74 3.54
N TYR A 114 15.31 6.66 3.21
CA TYR A 114 14.47 5.49 3.50
C TYR A 114 13.93 4.76 2.26
N ASN A 115 14.05 5.34 1.07
CA ASN A 115 13.46 4.77 -0.16
C ASN A 115 13.85 3.29 -0.42
N LYS A 116 15.06 2.86 -0.04
CA LYS A 116 15.56 1.50 -0.32
C LYS A 116 15.14 0.46 0.71
N ASN A 117 14.67 0.87 1.88
CA ASN A 117 14.35 0.00 3.02
C ASN A 117 12.95 0.29 3.57
N SER A 118 12.05 0.84 2.75
CA SER A 118 10.68 1.11 3.16
C SER A 118 9.67 0.91 2.03
N ILE A 119 8.42 0.71 2.42
CA ILE A 119 7.25 0.84 1.56
C ILE A 119 6.54 2.16 1.93
N GLY A 120 6.43 3.07 0.96
CA GLY A 120 5.67 4.31 1.10
C GLY A 120 4.20 4.13 0.71
N ILE A 121 3.29 4.37 1.65
CA ILE A 121 1.83 4.33 1.43
C ILE A 121 1.27 5.75 1.55
N ALA A 122 0.69 6.27 0.48
CA ALA A 122 0.11 7.61 0.47
C ALA A 122 -1.43 7.59 0.41
N PHE A 123 -2.09 8.22 1.38
CA PHE A 123 -3.52 8.47 1.28
C PHE A 123 -3.77 9.62 0.30
N ILE A 124 -4.66 9.39 -0.68
CA ILE A 124 -5.04 10.40 -1.68
C ILE A 124 -5.95 11.44 -1.01
N GLY A 125 -5.38 12.59 -0.66
CA GLY A 125 -6.07 13.64 0.06
C GLY A 125 -5.13 14.61 0.78
N ASP A 126 -5.74 15.56 1.48
CA ASP A 126 -5.15 16.35 2.55
C ASP A 126 -5.88 16.00 3.86
N PHE A 127 -5.10 15.67 4.87
CA PHE A 127 -5.55 15.10 6.15
C PHE A 127 -4.98 15.84 7.36
N ASN A 128 -4.70 17.14 7.17
CA ASN A 128 -4.37 18.02 8.30
C ASN A 128 -5.53 18.12 9.29
N ASP A 129 -6.75 18.34 8.82
CA ASP A 129 -7.93 18.63 9.67
C ASP A 129 -9.03 17.57 9.58
N LYS A 130 -8.77 16.45 8.92
CA LYS A 130 -9.74 15.35 8.74
C LYS A 130 -9.04 14.02 8.54
N LEU A 131 -9.72 12.93 8.84
CA LEU A 131 -9.23 11.58 8.57
C LEU A 131 -9.54 11.15 7.12
N PRO A 132 -8.76 10.21 6.56
CA PRO A 132 -9.22 9.37 5.45
C PRO A 132 -10.50 8.63 5.83
N SER A 133 -11.23 8.14 4.83
CA SER A 133 -12.39 7.30 5.09
C SER A 133 -11.99 6.05 5.88
N ARG A 134 -12.90 5.49 6.68
CA ARG A 134 -12.67 4.22 7.37
C ARG A 134 -12.27 3.09 6.41
N ALA A 135 -12.86 3.07 5.21
CA ALA A 135 -12.52 2.10 4.17
C ALA A 135 -11.07 2.26 3.69
N ALA A 136 -10.59 3.50 3.51
CA ALA A 136 -9.19 3.76 3.17
C ALA A 136 -8.24 3.29 4.28
N MET A 137 -8.53 3.66 5.54
CA MET A 137 -7.67 3.27 6.65
C MET A 137 -7.62 1.75 6.82
N LYS A 138 -8.77 1.07 6.67
CA LYS A 138 -8.82 -0.40 6.66
C LYS A 138 -7.98 -0.98 5.51
N ALA A 139 -8.13 -0.46 4.30
CA ALA A 139 -7.37 -0.94 3.13
C ALA A 139 -5.85 -0.79 3.30
N ALA A 140 -5.39 0.27 3.96
CA ALA A 140 -3.97 0.44 4.28
C ALA A 140 -3.49 -0.59 5.31
N LYS A 141 -4.26 -0.85 6.38
CA LYS A 141 -3.95 -1.89 7.36
C LYS A 141 -3.91 -3.29 6.73
N ASP A 142 -4.94 -3.62 5.95
CA ASP A 142 -5.02 -4.89 5.20
C ASP A 142 -3.82 -5.04 4.23
N LEU A 143 -3.43 -3.96 3.55
CA LEU A 143 -2.26 -3.96 2.66
C LEU A 143 -0.96 -4.27 3.41
N ILE A 144 -0.76 -3.66 4.58
CA ILE A 144 0.43 -3.89 5.40
C ILE A 144 0.47 -5.35 5.88
N GLN A 145 -0.65 -5.86 6.40
CA GLN A 145 -0.77 -7.27 6.81
C GLN A 145 -0.50 -8.24 5.66
N CYS A 146 -1.07 -7.98 4.49
CA CYS A 146 -0.80 -8.75 3.27
C CYS A 146 0.70 -8.72 2.91
N GLY A 147 1.34 -7.55 2.98
CA GLY A 147 2.78 -7.44 2.75
C GLY A 147 3.61 -8.26 3.75
N VAL A 148 3.20 -8.32 5.02
CA VAL A 148 3.84 -9.18 6.03
C VAL A 148 3.67 -10.66 5.70
N GLN A 149 2.46 -11.09 5.35
CA GLN A 149 2.17 -12.49 4.99
C GLN A 149 2.94 -12.95 3.74
N LEU A 150 3.08 -12.06 2.76
CA LEU A 150 3.82 -12.33 1.53
C LEU A 150 5.35 -12.25 1.70
N GLY A 151 5.85 -11.81 2.87
CA GLY A 151 7.28 -11.60 3.10
C GLY A 151 7.86 -10.36 2.39
N GLU A 152 7.00 -9.44 1.96
CA GLU A 152 7.38 -8.15 1.38
C GLU A 152 7.77 -7.13 2.47
N ILE A 153 7.09 -7.20 3.61
CA ILE A 153 7.32 -6.39 4.82
C ILE A 153 7.76 -7.32 5.95
N SER A 154 8.73 -6.89 6.76
CA SER A 154 9.19 -7.68 7.90
C SER A 154 8.08 -7.84 8.94
N VAL A 155 8.04 -8.98 9.65
CA VAL A 155 7.07 -9.21 10.73
C VAL A 155 7.23 -8.22 11.90
N ASP A 156 8.42 -7.66 12.08
CA ASP A 156 8.80 -6.68 13.10
C ASP A 156 9.05 -5.28 12.50
N TYR A 157 8.38 -4.95 11.40
CA TYR A 157 8.53 -3.65 10.74
C TYR A 157 8.30 -2.48 11.72
N ASP A 158 8.94 -1.33 11.45
CA ASP A 158 8.61 -0.06 12.09
C ASP A 158 7.60 0.71 11.21
N LEU A 159 6.51 1.20 11.80
CA LEU A 159 5.57 2.13 11.16
C LEU A 159 5.92 3.57 11.52
N TYR A 160 6.14 4.39 10.49
CA TYR A 160 6.42 5.81 10.64
C TYR A 160 5.44 6.70 9.87
N ALA A 161 5.30 7.93 10.35
CA ALA A 161 4.80 9.06 9.61
C ALA A 161 5.95 9.79 8.91
N ALA A 162 5.74 10.28 7.68
CA ALA A 162 6.79 11.01 6.95
C ALA A 162 7.40 12.19 7.74
N ARG A 163 6.56 12.92 8.50
CA ARG A 163 6.98 14.03 9.36
C ARG A 163 7.91 13.67 10.52
N GLN A 164 7.98 12.40 10.92
CA GLN A 164 8.95 11.97 11.92
C GLN A 164 10.37 11.91 11.35
N LEU A 165 10.48 11.69 10.04
CA LEU A 165 11.75 11.37 9.38
C LEU A 165 12.35 12.60 8.67
N GLN A 166 11.53 13.54 8.24
CA GLN A 166 11.97 14.79 7.60
C GLN A 166 11.01 15.96 7.90
N SER A 167 11.49 17.18 7.61
CA SER A 167 10.69 18.40 7.70
C SER A 167 9.62 18.44 6.60
N THR A 168 8.46 17.86 6.90
CA THR A 168 7.26 17.84 6.06
C THR A 168 6.01 17.80 6.93
N GLU A 169 4.88 18.28 6.42
CA GLU A 169 3.59 18.14 7.10
C GLU A 169 2.93 16.78 6.87
N SER A 170 3.43 15.98 5.93
CA SER A 170 2.87 14.65 5.63
C SER A 170 2.97 13.70 6.83
N PRO A 171 1.91 12.95 7.20
CA PRO A 171 0.66 12.74 6.45
C PRO A 171 -0.51 13.66 6.85
N GLY A 172 -0.25 14.80 7.49
CA GLY A 172 -1.26 15.70 8.05
C GLY A 172 -1.50 15.44 9.54
N LEU A 173 -1.75 16.48 10.33
CA LEU A 173 -1.89 16.37 11.81
C LEU A 173 -2.95 15.38 12.26
N THR A 174 -4.14 15.40 11.66
CA THR A 174 -5.23 14.51 12.05
C THR A 174 -4.90 13.04 11.74
N LEU A 175 -4.38 12.74 10.54
CA LEU A 175 -3.96 11.38 10.20
C LEU A 175 -2.73 10.92 11.01
N TYR A 176 -1.81 11.83 11.33
CA TYR A 176 -0.67 11.54 12.19
C TYR A 176 -1.09 11.14 13.62
N ALA A 177 -2.12 11.78 14.17
CA ALA A 177 -2.66 11.40 15.47
C ALA A 177 -3.26 9.98 15.43
N GLU A 178 -4.01 9.65 14.37
CA GLU A 178 -4.64 8.33 14.19
C GLU A 178 -3.62 7.19 14.06
N ILE A 179 -2.56 7.35 13.26
CA ILE A 179 -1.63 6.24 13.00
C ILE A 179 -0.72 5.91 14.19
N GLN A 180 -0.73 6.72 15.26
CA GLN A 180 -0.01 6.42 16.50
C GLN A 180 -0.61 5.23 17.26
N ASP A 181 -1.89 4.93 17.03
CA ASP A 181 -2.59 3.80 17.63
C ASP A 181 -2.56 2.54 16.75
N TRP A 182 -1.81 2.56 15.64
CA TRP A 182 -1.69 1.41 14.75
C TRP A 182 -0.58 0.46 15.21
N ASP A 183 -0.72 -0.81 14.84
CA ASP A 183 0.30 -1.83 15.09
C ASP A 183 1.66 -1.39 14.53
N ASN A 184 2.71 -1.72 15.28
CA ASN A 184 4.09 -1.39 14.95
C ASN A 184 4.42 0.11 14.86
N TRP A 185 3.55 1.00 15.37
CA TRP A 185 3.88 2.41 15.51
C TRP A 185 5.19 2.63 16.26
N LYS A 186 6.12 3.35 15.63
CA LYS A 186 7.39 3.71 16.23
C LYS A 186 7.41 5.19 16.59
N ALA A 187 7.25 5.49 17.87
CA ALA A 187 7.22 6.86 18.38
C ALA A 187 8.49 7.66 18.08
N THR A 188 9.66 7.01 18.14
CA THR A 188 10.97 7.64 17.96
C THR A 188 11.75 6.93 16.86
N PRO A 189 12.10 7.61 15.75
CA PRO A 189 12.96 7.04 14.71
C PRO A 189 14.31 6.59 15.25
N ASN A 190 14.79 5.46 14.75
CA ASN A 190 16.16 5.03 15.00
C ASN A 190 17.10 6.01 14.27
N LYS A 191 17.98 6.69 15.02
CA LYS A 191 18.97 7.64 14.47
C LYS A 191 20.05 6.93 13.68
#